data_AF-A0A974BVJ7-F1
#
_entry.id   AF-A0A974BVJ7-F1
#
_cell.length_a   1.000
_cell.length_b   1.000
_cell.length_c   1.000
_cell.angle_alpha   90.00
_cell.angle_beta   90.00
_cell.angle_gamma   90.00
#
_symmetry.space_group_name_H-M   'P 1'
#
loop_
_entity.id
_entity.type
_entity.pdbx_description
1 polymer ?
#
loop_
_entity_poly.entity_id
_entity_poly.type
_entity_poly.pdbx_seq_one_letter_code
_entity_poly.pdbx_strand_id
1 'polypeptide(L)'
;MALQGFQVSIMILLAYCCYYAVQGCTVTVKEANAQIEHQILENISLPCQVTYSNCQSPLETYWFRCLTSHCEKICDKSCINERFRSMRKKGLKVTGTMDTYLKITNLHISDSAIYICGAGDSKSPDIKSKATGQGTTLIVKGEAQSIVTTGCVVLIIFCVLFFLYSIAVFSIYAFRSKLKIFKEPKTEEAGNNNKSYRRQRIFQAIAQEYHKRYPRKSMSPNSTRGDDAIYQNTQSP
;
A
#
# COMPACT_ATOMS: atom_id res chain seq x y z
N MET A 1 31.09 37.49 69.53
CA MET A 1 30.18 36.33 69.63
C MET A 1 29.04 36.36 68.62
N ALA A 2 28.46 37.52 68.26
CA ALA A 2 27.38 37.59 67.26
C ALA A 2 27.81 37.21 65.82
N LEU A 3 29.04 37.56 65.40
CA LEU A 3 29.54 37.27 64.04
C LEU A 3 29.74 35.77 63.78
N GLN A 4 30.17 35.02 64.81
CA GLN A 4 30.34 33.57 64.73
C GLN A 4 29.00 32.83 64.65
N GLY A 5 27.98 33.30 65.38
CA GLY A 5 26.62 32.74 65.28
C GLY A 5 25.99 32.96 63.90
N PHE A 6 26.22 34.12 63.28
CA PHE A 6 25.73 34.42 61.93
C PHE A 6 26.41 33.55 60.85
N GLN A 7 27.73 33.36 60.94
CA GLN A 7 28.45 32.47 60.02
C GLN A 7 28.02 31.00 60.17
N VAL A 8 27.82 30.51 61.39
CA VAL A 8 27.33 29.13 61.62
C VAL A 8 25.90 28.97 61.09
N SER A 9 25.03 29.97 61.28
CA SER A 9 23.67 29.96 60.74
C SER A 9 23.66 29.93 59.21
N ILE A 10 24.50 30.73 58.55
CA ILE A 10 24.66 30.70 57.09
C ILE A 10 25.20 29.36 56.62
N MET A 11 26.19 28.79 57.30
CA MET A 11 26.74 27.48 56.92
C MET A 11 25.73 26.34 57.08
N ILE A 12 24.86 26.39 58.10
CA ILE A 12 23.75 25.44 58.27
C ILE A 12 22.68 25.65 57.18
N LEU A 13 22.34 26.89 56.85
CA LEU A 13 21.40 27.22 55.76
C LEU A 13 21.94 26.77 54.40
N LEU A 14 23.22 26.98 54.13
CA LEU A 14 23.90 26.53 52.91
C LEU A 14 23.99 25.01 52.87
N ALA A 15 24.32 24.33 53.98
CA ALA A 15 24.32 22.87 54.05
C ALA A 15 22.91 22.28 53.86
N TYR A 16 21.88 22.91 54.43
CA TYR A 16 20.47 22.55 54.23
C TYR A 16 20.07 22.74 52.76
N CYS A 17 20.37 23.89 52.14
CA CYS A 17 20.16 24.12 50.71
C CYS A 17 20.93 23.14 49.81
N CYS A 18 22.18 22.79 50.14
CA CYS A 18 22.96 21.79 49.42
C CYS A 18 22.37 20.38 49.57
N TYR A 19 21.82 20.04 50.74
CA TYR A 19 21.13 18.77 50.97
C TYR A 19 19.87 18.63 50.10
N TYR A 20 19.07 19.70 49.95
CA TYR A 20 17.92 19.70 49.02
C TYR A 20 18.34 19.70 47.53
N ALA A 21 19.44 20.38 47.18
CA ALA A 21 19.93 20.41 45.80
C ALA A 21 20.40 19.04 45.28
N VAL A 22 20.74 18.10 46.16
CA VAL A 22 21.21 16.74 45.80
C VAL A 22 20.04 15.75 45.57
N GLN A 23 18.79 16.12 45.87
CA GLN A 23 17.61 15.23 45.75
C GLN A 23 16.59 15.66 44.68
N GLY A 24 17.04 16.25 43.57
CA GLY A 24 16.13 16.60 42.48
C GLY A 24 15.53 15.35 41.81
N CYS A 25 14.19 15.24 41.79
CA CYS A 25 13.49 14.20 41.04
C CYS A 25 13.78 14.37 39.54
N THR A 26 14.23 13.30 38.90
CA THR A 26 14.53 13.29 37.47
C THR A 26 13.63 12.29 36.77
N VAL A 27 12.96 12.74 35.71
CA VAL A 27 12.08 11.92 34.89
C VAL A 27 12.57 11.99 33.45
N THR A 28 12.58 10.85 32.78
CA THR A 28 12.88 10.75 31.35
C THR A 28 11.87 9.83 30.68
N VAL A 29 11.43 10.21 29.49
CA VAL A 29 10.41 9.48 28.74
C VAL A 29 11.03 8.95 27.45
N LYS A 30 10.81 7.67 27.18
CA LYS A 30 11.22 6.98 25.97
C LYS A 30 9.99 6.44 25.26
N GLU A 31 9.74 6.96 24.07
CA GLU A 31 8.71 6.48 23.17
C GLU A 31 9.33 5.66 22.04
N ALA A 32 8.52 4.83 21.39
CA ALA A 32 8.93 4.24 20.13
C ALA A 32 8.97 5.35 19.07
N ASN A 33 10.16 5.75 18.62
CA ASN A 33 10.36 6.68 17.49
C ASN A 33 9.96 6.01 16.17
N ALA A 34 8.71 5.57 16.08
CA ALA A 34 8.20 4.81 14.96
C ALA A 34 6.98 5.52 14.39
N GLN A 35 6.97 5.62 13.06
CA GLN A 35 5.74 5.83 12.33
C GLN A 35 4.95 4.53 12.40
N ILE A 36 3.74 4.56 12.96
CA ILE A 36 2.88 3.40 13.05
C ILE A 36 1.74 3.59 12.05
N GLU A 37 1.63 2.67 11.10
CA GLU A 37 0.54 2.64 10.15
C GLU A 37 -0.52 1.62 10.59
N HIS A 38 -1.79 2.03 10.63
CA HIS A 38 -2.91 1.17 11.01
C HIS A 38 -4.14 1.38 10.12
N GLN A 39 -5.03 0.38 10.10
CA GLN A 39 -6.27 0.43 9.33
C GLN A 39 -7.42 1.04 10.17
N ILE A 40 -8.44 1.55 9.49
CA ILE A 40 -9.70 1.98 10.12
C ILE A 40 -10.34 0.79 10.86
N LEU A 41 -11.04 1.05 11.98
CA LEU A 41 -11.76 0.08 12.83
C LEU A 41 -10.89 -0.83 13.71
N GLU A 42 -9.56 -0.77 13.60
CA GLU A 42 -8.68 -1.45 14.55
C GLU A 42 -8.61 -0.68 15.88
N ASN A 43 -8.11 -1.36 16.93
CA ASN A 43 -7.76 -0.74 18.21
C ASN A 43 -6.24 -0.76 18.33
N ILE A 44 -5.61 0.37 18.64
CA ILE A 44 -4.16 0.45 18.79
C ILE A 44 -3.75 0.73 20.23
N SER A 45 -2.56 0.28 20.61
CA SER A 45 -1.91 0.65 21.86
C SER A 45 -0.54 1.25 21.58
N LEU A 46 -0.36 2.52 21.93
CA LEU A 46 0.93 3.22 21.81
C LEU A 46 1.73 3.02 23.11
N PRO A 47 2.88 2.32 23.07
CA PRO A 47 3.71 2.11 24.25
C PRO A 47 4.58 3.32 24.55
N CYS A 48 4.74 3.61 25.84
CA CYS A 48 5.64 4.63 26.36
C CYS A 48 6.31 4.10 27.63
N GLN A 49 7.63 4.27 27.71
CA GLN A 49 8.41 3.88 28.87
C GLN A 49 8.93 5.12 29.58
N VAL A 50 8.67 5.19 30.88
CA VAL A 50 9.10 6.30 31.73
C VAL A 50 10.10 5.78 32.74
N THR A 51 11.30 6.36 32.76
CA THR A 51 12.29 6.10 33.80
C THR A 51 12.37 7.30 34.72
N TYR A 52 12.42 7.04 36.02
CA TYR A 52 12.43 8.09 37.04
C TYR A 52 13.40 7.74 38.16
N SER A 53 13.99 8.75 38.78
CA SER A 53 14.90 8.63 39.91
C SER A 53 14.67 9.74 40.93
N ASN A 54 14.82 9.39 42.21
CA ASN A 54 14.68 10.31 43.34
C ASN A 54 13.30 10.99 43.43
N CYS A 55 12.24 10.33 43.00
CA CYS A 55 10.88 10.87 43.05
C CYS A 55 10.10 10.24 44.22
N GLN A 56 9.77 11.05 45.23
CA GLN A 56 9.08 10.59 46.44
C GLN A 56 7.57 10.45 46.25
N SER A 57 7.00 11.17 45.28
CA SER A 57 5.58 11.12 44.96
C SER A 57 5.30 10.15 43.80
N PRO A 58 4.09 9.59 43.71
CA PRO A 58 3.69 8.85 42.53
C PRO A 58 3.68 9.76 41.31
N LEU A 59 4.36 9.35 40.23
CA LEU A 59 4.35 10.07 38.97
C LEU A 59 2.94 10.11 38.37
N GLU A 60 2.60 11.21 37.74
CA GLU A 60 1.45 11.36 36.85
C GLU A 60 1.90 11.17 35.39
N THR A 61 1.02 10.60 34.58
CA THR A 61 1.25 10.38 33.15
C THR A 61 0.28 11.22 32.33
N TYR A 62 0.79 11.84 31.29
CA TYR A 62 0.02 12.69 30.40
C TYR A 62 0.17 12.17 28.97
N TRP A 63 -0.88 12.34 28.18
CA TRP A 63 -0.83 12.10 26.75
C TRP A 63 -1.35 13.32 26.02
N PHE A 64 -0.63 13.70 24.97
CA PHE A 64 -0.95 14.80 24.08
C PHE A 64 -1.14 14.28 22.67
N ARG A 65 -2.03 14.91 21.92
CA ARG A 65 -2.23 14.68 20.50
C ARG A 65 -1.92 15.98 19.77
N CYS A 66 -0.90 15.95 18.94
CA CYS A 66 -0.48 17.06 18.11
C CYS A 66 -0.97 16.84 16.68
N LEU A 67 -1.99 17.62 16.33
CA LEU A 67 -2.48 17.79 14.97
C LEU A 67 -1.60 18.80 14.24
N THR A 68 -1.82 18.94 12.93
CA THR A 68 -1.10 19.94 12.12
C THR A 68 -1.32 21.37 12.57
N SER A 69 -2.47 21.67 13.19
CA SER A 69 -2.82 23.04 13.62
C SER A 69 -2.54 23.34 15.09
N HIS A 70 -2.65 22.34 15.97
CA HIS A 70 -2.50 22.53 17.42
C HIS A 70 -2.22 21.20 18.14
N CYS A 71 -1.77 21.30 19.39
CA CYS A 71 -1.66 20.17 20.29
C CYS A 71 -2.72 20.26 21.39
N GLU A 72 -3.43 19.16 21.60
CA GLU A 72 -4.43 18.99 22.65
C GLU A 72 -3.96 17.97 23.69
N LYS A 73 -4.33 18.17 24.95
CA LYS A 73 -4.08 17.18 26.01
C LYS A 73 -5.23 16.17 26.03
N ILE A 74 -4.95 14.92 25.68
CA ILE A 74 -5.97 13.86 25.54
C ILE A 74 -6.15 13.03 26.80
N CYS A 75 -5.11 12.84 27.61
CA CYS A 75 -5.20 12.20 28.91
C CYS A 75 -4.34 12.94 29.94
N ASP A 76 -4.94 13.21 31.09
CA ASP A 76 -4.29 13.73 32.30
C ASP A 76 -4.69 12.81 33.47
N LYS A 77 -5.35 13.34 34.50
CA LYS A 77 -6.09 12.57 35.51
C LYS A 77 -7.19 11.69 34.89
N SER A 78 -7.83 12.20 33.85
CA SER A 78 -8.83 11.50 33.04
C SER A 78 -8.56 11.75 31.56
N CYS A 79 -9.05 10.85 30.71
CA CYS A 79 -9.01 11.04 29.26
C CYS A 79 -10.24 11.81 28.78
N ILE A 80 -10.11 12.52 27.66
CA ILE A 80 -11.16 13.38 27.10
C ILE A 80 -12.42 12.61 26.69
N ASN A 81 -12.29 11.32 26.37
CA ASN A 81 -13.39 10.45 25.99
C ASN A 81 -13.04 8.99 26.34
N GLU A 82 -14.03 8.09 26.22
CA GLU A 82 -13.83 6.66 26.50
C GLU A 82 -13.00 5.93 25.43
N ARG A 83 -12.82 6.55 24.25
CA ARG A 83 -12.01 5.99 23.16
C ARG A 83 -10.53 5.99 23.50
N PHE A 84 -10.08 7.03 24.20
CA PHE A 84 -8.73 7.15 24.71
C PHE A 84 -8.67 6.57 26.12
N ARG A 85 -7.80 5.58 26.33
CA ARG A 85 -7.57 5.00 27.66
C ARG A 85 -6.08 4.92 27.94
N SER A 86 -5.63 5.70 28.91
CA SER A 86 -4.28 5.58 29.46
C SER A 86 -4.24 4.43 30.47
N MET A 87 -3.35 3.47 30.23
CA MET A 87 -3.06 2.38 31.15
C MET A 87 -1.63 2.53 31.64
N ARG A 88 -1.42 2.31 32.94
CA ARG A 88 -0.10 2.39 33.56
C ARG A 88 0.05 1.33 34.63
N LYS A 89 1.24 0.77 34.76
CA LYS A 89 1.59 -0.04 35.94
C LYS A 89 2.05 0.91 37.05
N LYS A 90 1.33 0.94 38.17
CA LYS A 90 1.65 1.82 39.29
C LYS A 90 3.01 1.41 39.88
N GLY A 91 4.02 2.27 39.75
CA GLY A 91 5.29 2.15 40.46
C GLY A 91 5.24 2.95 41.76
N LEU A 92 5.55 2.31 42.89
CA LEU A 92 5.64 2.96 44.21
C LEU A 92 7.10 2.96 44.71
N LYS A 93 8.05 3.18 43.79
CA LYS A 93 9.46 3.20 44.12
C LYS A 93 9.97 4.64 43.97
N VAL A 94 11.07 4.94 44.66
CA VAL A 94 11.77 6.23 44.54
C VAL A 94 12.52 6.33 43.19
N THR A 95 12.95 5.18 42.69
CA THR A 95 13.62 5.03 41.40
C THR A 95 13.08 3.79 40.69
N GLY A 96 12.86 3.88 39.40
CA GLY A 96 12.43 2.74 38.61
C GLY A 96 12.01 3.08 37.19
N THR A 97 11.42 2.08 36.56
CA THR A 97 10.87 2.16 35.21
C THR A 97 9.38 1.85 35.28
N MET A 98 8.57 2.65 34.58
CA MET A 98 7.13 2.51 34.47
C MET A 98 6.74 2.43 33.00
N ASP A 99 6.09 1.35 32.61
CA ASP A 99 5.49 1.24 31.29
C ASP A 99 4.04 1.77 31.33
N THR A 100 3.74 2.65 30.38
CA THR A 100 2.41 3.21 30.15
C THR A 100 2.01 3.02 28.69
N TYR A 101 0.71 2.84 28.46
CA TYR A 101 0.17 2.58 27.13
C TYR A 101 -1.05 3.45 26.91
N LEU A 102 -1.12 4.12 25.77
CA LEU A 102 -2.34 4.78 25.30
C LEU A 102 -3.09 3.82 24.38
N LYS A 103 -4.25 3.34 24.83
CA LYS A 103 -5.17 2.60 23.99
C LYS A 103 -6.11 3.57 23.29
N ILE A 104 -6.22 3.46 21.97
CA ILE A 104 -7.18 4.20 21.14
C ILE A 104 -8.11 3.17 20.54
N THR A 105 -9.42 3.29 20.82
CA THR A 105 -10.43 2.40 20.23
C THR A 105 -11.16 3.05 19.06
N ASN A 106 -11.61 2.19 18.14
CA ASN A 106 -12.32 2.58 16.93
C ASN A 106 -11.51 3.62 16.13
N LEU A 107 -10.33 3.22 15.63
CA LEU A 107 -9.46 4.15 14.89
C LEU A 107 -10.14 4.72 13.64
N HIS A 108 -9.98 6.02 13.46
CA HIS A 108 -10.49 6.78 12.33
C HIS A 108 -9.35 7.57 11.65
N ILE A 109 -9.52 7.96 10.39
CA ILE A 109 -8.51 8.74 9.63
C ILE A 109 -8.13 10.02 10.37
N SER A 110 -9.11 10.66 11.01
CA SER A 110 -8.90 11.87 11.81
C SER A 110 -7.94 11.68 12.97
N ASP A 111 -7.75 10.45 13.44
CA ASP A 111 -6.85 10.15 14.56
C ASP A 111 -5.38 10.13 14.13
N SER A 112 -5.10 10.30 12.83
CA SER A 112 -3.74 10.47 12.32
C SER A 112 -3.13 11.76 12.87
N ALA A 113 -2.11 11.62 13.70
CA ALA A 113 -1.50 12.72 14.46
C ALA A 113 -0.18 12.25 15.07
N ILE A 114 0.56 13.17 15.67
CA ILE A 114 1.70 12.85 16.52
C ILE A 114 1.20 12.73 17.96
N TYR A 115 1.39 11.58 18.58
CA TYR A 115 1.02 11.34 19.96
C TYR A 115 2.26 11.44 20.84
N ILE A 116 2.20 12.26 21.88
CA ILE A 116 3.34 12.52 22.78
C ILE A 116 2.96 12.11 24.19
N CYS A 117 3.74 11.19 24.74
CA CYS A 117 3.69 10.76 26.13
C CYS A 117 4.49 11.72 27.01
N GLY A 118 3.95 12.02 28.19
CA GLY A 118 4.65 12.78 29.22
C GLY A 118 4.48 12.13 30.58
N ALA A 119 5.41 12.41 31.47
CA ALA A 119 5.29 12.03 32.86
C ALA A 119 5.95 13.06 33.78
N GLY A 120 5.46 13.16 35.00
CA GLY A 120 6.13 13.96 35.99
C GLY A 120 5.56 13.84 37.39
N ASP A 121 6.34 14.31 38.36
CA ASP A 121 5.86 14.53 39.72
C ASP A 121 5.05 15.84 39.76
N SER A 122 3.78 15.77 40.17
CA SER A 122 2.93 16.96 40.30
C SER A 122 3.26 17.80 41.53
N LYS A 123 3.99 17.24 42.50
CA LYS A 123 4.38 17.90 43.75
C LYS A 123 5.78 18.51 43.72
N SER A 124 6.64 18.09 42.78
CA SER A 124 7.97 18.68 42.64
C SER A 124 7.93 19.92 41.75
N PRO A 125 8.54 21.04 42.17
CA PRO A 125 8.71 22.23 41.34
C PRO A 125 9.89 22.12 40.36
N ASP A 126 10.72 21.07 40.45
CA ASP A 126 11.93 20.95 39.65
C ASP A 126 11.60 20.72 38.18
N ILE A 127 12.30 21.41 37.28
CA ILE A 127 12.11 21.25 35.82
C ILE A 127 12.38 19.79 35.40
N LYS A 128 13.36 19.14 36.04
CA LYS A 128 13.74 17.74 35.77
C LYS A 128 12.71 16.73 36.26
N SER A 129 11.76 17.15 37.11
CA SER A 129 10.71 16.28 37.63
C SER A 129 9.60 16.00 36.61
N LYS A 130 9.68 16.62 35.42
CA LYS A 130 8.74 16.45 34.32
C LYS A 130 9.51 16.22 33.02
N ALA A 131 9.02 15.31 32.20
CA ALA A 131 9.57 15.08 30.87
C ALA A 131 8.49 14.64 29.89
N THR A 132 8.73 14.93 28.62
CA THR A 132 7.94 14.48 27.47
C THR A 132 8.81 13.65 26.55
N GLY A 133 8.22 12.68 25.87
CA GLY A 133 8.87 11.92 24.82
C GLY A 133 8.98 12.73 23.52
N GLN A 134 9.52 12.09 22.49
CA GLN A 134 9.74 12.70 21.17
C GLN A 134 8.50 12.66 20.27
N GLY A 135 7.50 11.86 20.64
CA GLY A 135 6.29 11.62 19.88
C GLY A 135 6.34 10.36 19.03
N THR A 136 5.17 9.75 18.85
CA THR A 136 4.91 8.64 17.93
C THR A 136 3.96 9.12 16.85
N THR A 137 4.34 9.03 15.58
CA THR A 137 3.48 9.42 14.46
C THR A 137 2.54 8.27 14.11
N LEU A 138 1.24 8.46 14.32
CA LEU A 138 0.21 7.52 13.92
C LEU A 138 -0.37 7.94 12.57
N ILE A 139 -0.37 7.04 11.59
CA ILE A 139 -1.02 7.24 10.30
C ILE A 139 -2.11 6.19 10.15
N VAL A 140 -3.35 6.64 10.09
CA VAL A 140 -4.51 5.76 9.90
C VAL A 140 -4.88 5.80 8.43
N LYS A 141 -4.65 4.68 7.75
CA LYS A 141 -5.04 4.52 6.35
C LYS A 141 -6.50 4.09 6.28
N GLY A 142 -7.23 4.70 5.35
CA GLY A 142 -8.57 4.26 5.01
C GLY A 142 -8.59 2.78 4.66
N GLU A 143 -9.71 2.08 4.93
CA GLU A 143 -9.88 0.74 4.38
C GLU A 143 -9.56 0.81 2.90
N ALA A 144 -8.58 0.01 2.46
CA ALA A 144 -8.35 -0.25 1.05
C ALA A 144 -9.46 -1.15 0.48
N GLN A 145 -10.70 -1.04 1.00
CA GLN A 145 -11.86 -1.58 0.32
C GLN A 145 -12.11 -0.71 -0.91
N SER A 146 -11.68 -1.25 -2.04
CA SER A 146 -12.37 -1.19 -3.33
C SER A 146 -11.64 -0.54 -4.52
N ILE A 147 -10.35 -0.20 -4.49
CA ILE A 147 -9.68 0.03 -5.80
C ILE A 147 -9.48 -1.32 -6.49
N VAL A 148 -8.99 -2.32 -5.75
CA VAL A 148 -8.82 -3.68 -6.27
C VAL A 148 -10.16 -4.36 -6.50
N THR A 149 -11.11 -4.25 -5.56
CA THR A 149 -12.43 -4.89 -5.70
C THR A 149 -13.29 -4.22 -6.79
N THR A 150 -13.32 -2.89 -6.89
CA THR A 150 -14.05 -2.19 -7.97
C THR A 150 -13.37 -2.41 -9.31
N GLY A 151 -12.03 -2.39 -9.37
CA GLY A 151 -11.27 -2.72 -10.57
C GLY A 151 -11.54 -4.15 -11.07
N CYS A 152 -11.52 -5.14 -10.17
CA CYS A 152 -11.85 -6.52 -10.48
C CYS A 152 -13.30 -6.67 -10.97
N VAL A 153 -14.27 -6.01 -10.32
CA VAL A 153 -15.68 -6.07 -10.75
C VAL A 153 -15.87 -5.44 -12.13
N VAL A 154 -15.24 -4.29 -12.40
CA VAL A 154 -15.28 -3.64 -13.71
C VAL A 154 -14.64 -4.52 -14.79
N LEU A 155 -13.48 -5.12 -14.50
CA LEU A 155 -12.83 -6.06 -15.42
C LEU A 155 -13.69 -7.30 -15.69
N ILE A 156 -14.35 -7.87 -14.67
CA ILE A 156 -15.29 -8.98 -14.83
C ILE A 156 -16.46 -8.58 -15.74
N ILE A 157 -17.04 -7.39 -15.54
CA ILE A 157 -18.13 -6.87 -16.38
C ILE A 157 -17.67 -6.73 -17.84
N PHE A 158 -16.49 -6.13 -18.09
CA PHE A 158 -15.94 -6.01 -19.44
C PHE A 158 -15.67 -7.37 -20.09
N CYS A 159 -15.14 -8.34 -19.35
CA CYS A 159 -14.94 -9.70 -19.86
C CYS A 159 -16.27 -10.33 -20.29
N VAL A 160 -17.30 -10.27 -19.45
CA VAL A 160 -18.63 -10.82 -19.76
C VAL A 160 -19.22 -10.17 -21.01
N LEU A 161 -19.16 -8.84 -21.12
CA LEU A 161 -19.65 -8.11 -22.29
C LEU A 161 -18.91 -8.51 -23.57
N PHE A 162 -17.59 -8.67 -23.51
CA PHE A 162 -16.78 -9.08 -24.66
C PHE A 162 -17.07 -10.52 -25.09
N PHE A 163 -17.29 -11.44 -24.14
CA PHE A 163 -17.72 -12.80 -24.44
C PHE A 163 -19.10 -12.83 -25.11
N LEU A 164 -20.08 -12.09 -24.59
CA LEU A 164 -21.41 -12.00 -25.20
C LEU A 164 -21.38 -11.42 -26.62
N TYR A 165 -20.59 -10.36 -26.82
CA TYR A 165 -20.37 -9.76 -28.13
C TYR A 165 -19.74 -10.76 -29.10
N SER A 166 -18.72 -11.50 -28.66
CA SER A 166 -18.05 -12.51 -29.47
C SER A 166 -19.02 -13.62 -29.88
N ILE A 167 -19.81 -14.15 -28.95
CA ILE A 167 -20.85 -15.16 -29.24
C ILE A 167 -21.86 -14.62 -30.26
N ALA A 168 -22.33 -13.38 -30.11
CA ALA A 168 -23.25 -12.76 -31.05
C ALA A 168 -22.65 -12.67 -32.47
N VAL A 169 -21.40 -12.17 -32.60
CA VAL A 169 -20.70 -12.09 -33.90
C VAL A 169 -20.50 -13.47 -34.51
N PHE A 170 -20.05 -14.46 -33.73
CA PHE A 170 -19.90 -15.83 -34.20
C PHE A 170 -21.23 -16.46 -34.61
N SER A 171 -22.32 -16.17 -33.89
CA SER A 171 -23.66 -16.64 -34.23
C SER A 171 -24.15 -16.05 -35.56
N ILE A 172 -23.92 -14.76 -35.80
CA ILE A 172 -24.25 -14.08 -37.05
C ILE A 172 -23.40 -14.63 -38.19
N TYR A 173 -22.10 -14.83 -37.98
CA TYR A 173 -21.21 -15.42 -38.97
C TYR A 173 -21.58 -16.89 -39.29
N ALA A 174 -21.89 -17.69 -38.28
CA ALA A 174 -22.38 -19.06 -38.44
C ALA A 174 -23.72 -19.08 -39.18
N PHE A 175 -24.65 -18.19 -38.85
CA PHE A 175 -25.93 -18.08 -39.54
C PHE A 175 -25.77 -17.63 -41.00
N ARG A 176 -24.89 -16.66 -41.26
CA ARG A 176 -24.54 -16.21 -42.62
C ARG A 176 -23.85 -17.30 -43.43
N SER A 177 -22.95 -18.10 -42.84
CA SER A 177 -22.31 -19.22 -43.53
C SER A 177 -23.28 -20.37 -43.78
N LYS A 178 -24.19 -20.68 -42.85
CA LYS A 178 -25.29 -21.62 -43.07
C LYS A 178 -26.23 -21.13 -44.18
N LEU A 179 -26.61 -19.86 -44.21
CA LEU A 179 -27.40 -19.26 -45.31
C LEU A 179 -26.66 -19.26 -46.65
N LYS A 180 -25.32 -19.15 -46.65
CA LYS A 180 -24.49 -19.24 -47.85
C LYS A 180 -24.41 -20.69 -48.37
N ILE A 181 -24.47 -21.68 -47.48
CA ILE A 181 -24.53 -23.11 -47.82
C ILE A 181 -25.94 -23.54 -48.27
N PHE A 182 -27.00 -22.93 -47.73
CA PHE A 182 -28.39 -23.20 -48.12
C PHE A 182 -28.84 -22.47 -49.42
N LYS A 183 -27.93 -21.72 -50.07
CA LYS A 183 -28.17 -21.02 -51.35
C LYS A 183 -27.50 -21.70 -52.56
N GLU A 184 -27.46 -23.02 -52.61
CA GLU A 184 -27.31 -23.75 -53.89
C GLU A 184 -28.55 -24.64 -54.14
N PRO A 185 -29.14 -24.61 -55.34
CA PRO A 185 -30.42 -25.23 -55.63
C PRO A 185 -30.32 -26.76 -55.71
N LYS A 186 -31.43 -27.42 -55.36
CA LYS A 186 -31.64 -28.86 -55.52
C LYS A 186 -31.34 -29.31 -56.95
N THR A 187 -30.47 -30.30 -57.10
CA THR A 187 -30.64 -31.35 -58.10
C THR A 187 -30.14 -32.66 -57.52
N GLU A 188 -30.90 -33.71 -57.80
CA GLU A 188 -30.82 -35.04 -57.25
C GLU A 188 -29.53 -35.81 -57.65
N GLU A 189 -29.33 -36.91 -56.93
CA GLU A 189 -28.60 -38.13 -57.32
C GLU A 189 -27.08 -38.28 -57.10
N ALA A 190 -26.81 -39.23 -56.20
CA ALA A 190 -25.81 -40.30 -56.26
C ALA A 190 -24.30 -39.99 -56.10
N GLY A 191 -23.70 -40.68 -55.12
CA GLY A 191 -22.36 -41.27 -55.31
C GLY A 191 -21.18 -40.54 -54.66
N ASN A 192 -20.82 -40.99 -53.47
CA ASN A 192 -19.79 -40.53 -52.53
C ASN A 192 -18.31 -40.61 -53.00
N ASN A 193 -17.97 -40.78 -54.29
CA ASN A 193 -16.63 -41.29 -54.65
C ASN A 193 -15.77 -40.39 -55.58
N ASN A 194 -16.20 -39.16 -55.93
CA ASN A 194 -15.62 -38.42 -57.06
C ASN A 194 -14.77 -37.17 -56.75
N LYS A 195 -14.33 -36.96 -55.49
CA LYS A 195 -13.48 -35.79 -55.16
C LYS A 195 -12.09 -35.86 -55.82
N SER A 196 -11.54 -37.08 -55.96
CA SER A 196 -10.25 -37.32 -56.62
C SER A 196 -10.34 -37.07 -58.14
N TYR A 197 -11.38 -37.60 -58.78
CA TYR A 197 -11.60 -37.49 -60.23
C TYR A 197 -11.84 -36.03 -60.68
N ARG A 198 -12.49 -35.21 -59.84
CA ARG A 198 -12.72 -33.79 -60.12
C ARG A 198 -11.43 -32.96 -60.06
N ARG A 199 -10.57 -33.21 -59.06
CA ARG A 199 -9.25 -32.54 -58.96
C ARG A 199 -8.36 -32.91 -60.13
N GLN A 200 -8.36 -34.17 -60.53
CA GLN A 200 -7.55 -34.65 -61.65
C GLN A 200 -7.90 -33.96 -62.97
N ARG A 201 -9.20 -33.75 -63.27
CA ARG A 201 -9.62 -32.99 -64.45
C ARG A 201 -9.25 -31.50 -64.41
N ILE A 202 -9.25 -30.87 -63.23
CA ILE A 202 -8.84 -29.47 -63.07
C ILE A 202 -7.34 -29.32 -63.33
N PHE A 203 -6.51 -30.18 -62.76
CA PHE A 203 -5.06 -30.16 -63.02
C PHE A 203 -4.73 -30.46 -64.48
N GLN A 204 -5.48 -31.36 -65.12
CA GLN A 204 -5.29 -31.69 -66.52
C GLN A 204 -5.67 -30.52 -67.44
N ALA A 205 -6.75 -29.79 -67.13
CA ALA A 205 -7.14 -28.57 -67.84
C ALA A 205 -6.13 -27.43 -67.65
N ILE A 206 -5.60 -27.25 -66.43
CA ILE A 206 -4.57 -26.24 -66.14
C ILE A 206 -3.26 -26.56 -66.89
N ALA A 207 -2.84 -27.82 -66.91
CA ALA A 207 -1.63 -28.24 -67.63
C ALA A 207 -1.76 -28.04 -69.14
N GLN A 208 -2.93 -28.33 -69.72
CA GLN A 208 -3.20 -28.09 -71.14
C GLN A 208 -3.16 -26.59 -71.47
N GLU A 209 -3.74 -25.75 -70.62
CA GLU A 209 -3.75 -24.30 -70.85
C GLU A 209 -2.37 -23.67 -70.65
N TYR A 210 -1.56 -24.22 -69.73
CA TYR A 210 -0.16 -23.82 -69.55
C TYR A 210 0.69 -24.15 -70.77
N HIS A 211 0.58 -25.36 -71.32
CA HIS A 211 1.31 -25.75 -72.54
C HIS A 211 0.85 -24.99 -73.79
N LYS A 212 -0.41 -24.56 -73.83
CA LYS A 212 -0.97 -23.75 -74.92
C LYS A 212 -0.50 -22.30 -74.88
N ARG A 213 -0.39 -21.70 -73.68
CA ARG A 213 0.08 -20.31 -73.51
C ARG A 213 1.60 -20.18 -73.57
N TYR A 214 2.33 -21.23 -73.22
CA TYR A 214 3.79 -21.26 -73.26
C TYR A 214 4.26 -22.50 -74.03
N PRO A 215 4.21 -22.48 -75.36
CA PRO A 215 4.86 -23.53 -76.15
C PRO A 215 6.35 -23.51 -75.82
N ARG A 216 6.88 -24.67 -75.42
CA ARG A 216 8.30 -24.86 -75.14
C ARG A 216 9.08 -24.46 -76.40
N LYS A 217 9.70 -23.27 -76.42
CA LYS A 217 10.71 -22.93 -77.42
C LYS A 217 11.75 -24.03 -77.37
N SER A 218 11.94 -24.74 -78.49
CA SER A 218 13.04 -25.67 -78.66
C SER A 218 14.34 -24.91 -78.35
N MET A 219 15.04 -25.33 -77.30
CA MET A 219 16.39 -24.88 -76.99
C MET A 219 17.29 -25.39 -78.13
N SER A 220 17.55 -24.54 -79.13
CA SER A 220 18.66 -24.80 -80.07
C SER A 220 19.97 -24.52 -79.30
N PRO A 221 20.93 -25.45 -79.33
CA PRO A 221 22.16 -25.33 -78.56
C PRO A 221 23.05 -24.34 -79.30
N ASN A 222 23.21 -23.13 -78.74
CA ASN A 222 24.41 -22.28 -78.80
C ASN A 222 24.04 -20.82 -78.54
N SER A 223 24.17 -20.40 -77.28
CA SER A 223 24.54 -19.01 -76.97
C SER A 223 24.94 -18.94 -75.50
N THR A 224 26.17 -18.52 -75.30
CA THR A 224 26.88 -18.40 -74.03
C THR A 224 26.47 -17.11 -73.30
N ARG A 225 26.49 -17.18 -71.96
CA ARG A 225 26.89 -16.08 -71.04
C ARG A 225 25.81 -15.07 -70.61
N GLY A 226 25.67 -14.97 -69.28
CA GLY A 226 25.58 -13.68 -68.59
C GLY A 226 24.19 -13.21 -68.15
N ASP A 227 24.02 -13.20 -66.83
CA ASP A 227 23.57 -12.04 -66.05
C ASP A 227 22.24 -12.15 -65.29
N ASP A 228 22.45 -12.08 -63.97
CA ASP A 228 21.51 -11.95 -62.88
C ASP A 228 20.72 -10.64 -62.98
N ALA A 229 19.41 -10.69 -62.71
CA ALA A 229 18.61 -9.50 -62.46
C ALA A 229 17.84 -9.68 -61.14
N ILE A 230 18.50 -9.20 -60.07
CA ILE A 230 17.95 -8.94 -58.75
C ILE A 230 16.94 -7.78 -58.87
N TYR A 231 15.69 -7.99 -58.47
CA TYR A 231 14.68 -6.93 -58.38
C TYR A 231 14.79 -6.22 -57.03
N GLN A 232 15.19 -4.94 -57.04
CA GLN A 232 15.03 -4.03 -55.90
C GLN A 232 13.68 -3.30 -55.99
N ASN A 233 13.05 -3.12 -54.83
CA ASN A 233 11.79 -2.41 -54.65
C ASN A 233 12.09 -1.03 -54.05
N THR A 234 11.79 0.06 -54.76
CA THR A 234 11.93 1.43 -54.24
C THR A 234 10.58 1.92 -53.72
N GLN A 235 10.54 2.28 -52.43
CA GLN A 235 9.47 3.07 -51.82
C GLN A 235 9.61 4.54 -52.26
N SER A 236 8.50 5.14 -52.68
CA SER A 236 8.36 6.57 -52.97
C SER A 236 7.64 7.30 -51.80
N PRO A 237 7.88 8.61 -51.62
CA PRO A 237 7.70 9.35 -50.36
C PRO A 237 6.26 9.63 -49.94
#